data_AF-A0A2G4K387-F1
#
_entry.id   AF-A0A2G4K387-F1
#
_cell.length_a   1.000
_cell.length_b   1.000
_cell.length_c   1.000
_cell.angle_alpha   90.00
_cell.angle_beta   90.00
_cell.angle_gamma   90.00
#
_symmetry.space_group_name_H-M   'P 1'
#
loop_
_entity.id
_entity.type
_entity.pdbx_description
1 polymer ?
#
loop_
_entity_poly.entity_id
_entity_poly.type
_entity_poly.pdbx_seq_one_letter_code
_entity_poly.pdbx_strand_id
1 'polypeptide(L)'
;MSEHIGRQARRQTAALRGLIGAFLIGAVSGAGYHIAKDQSLAISPVILGAGFVGLALLAAITSVVYWRNIDEAAREAHKFAWFWGGSSAMLLVLPVPFLIGDARLVALLGQHAPTDWFAIGVTALIIAQLIGYGLVWAGWWLRQR
;
A
#
# COMPACT_ATOMS: atom_id res chain seq x y z
N MET A 1 8.73 -1.78 -36.35
CA MET A 1 7.76 -2.37 -35.39
C MET A 1 8.43 -2.91 -34.12
N SER A 2 9.54 -3.66 -34.21
CA SER A 2 10.29 -4.20 -33.06
C SER A 2 10.83 -3.14 -32.09
N GLU A 3 11.27 -1.98 -32.61
CA GLU A 3 11.87 -0.91 -31.80
C GLU A 3 10.87 -0.23 -30.84
N HIS A 4 9.61 -0.08 -31.27
CA HIS A 4 8.52 0.48 -30.45
C HIS A 4 8.16 -0.45 -29.28
N ILE A 5 8.08 -1.76 -29.55
CA ILE A 5 7.81 -2.79 -28.53
C ILE A 5 8.92 -2.79 -27.47
N GLY A 6 10.19 -2.70 -27.90
CA GLY A 6 11.34 -2.66 -26.98
C GLY A 6 11.43 -1.40 -26.12
N ARG A 7 10.91 -0.25 -26.57
CA ARG A 7 10.84 0.97 -25.74
C ARG A 7 9.70 0.90 -24.71
N GLN A 8 8.55 0.35 -25.10
CA GLN A 8 7.41 0.18 -24.20
C GLN A 8 7.71 -0.78 -23.04
N ALA A 9 8.29 -1.95 -23.33
CA ALA A 9 8.65 -2.93 -22.31
C ALA A 9 9.68 -2.38 -21.28
N ARG A 10 10.65 -1.60 -21.75
CA ARG A 10 11.63 -0.92 -20.88
C ARG A 10 10.97 0.11 -19.96
N ARG A 11 10.04 0.91 -20.48
CA ARG A 11 9.28 1.89 -19.69
C ARG A 11 8.41 1.22 -18.63
N GLN A 12 7.72 0.14 -19.00
CA GLN A 12 6.91 -0.65 -18.07
C GLN A 12 7.76 -1.24 -16.94
N THR A 13 8.91 -1.84 -17.27
CA THR A 13 9.84 -2.41 -16.28
C THR A 13 10.38 -1.34 -15.34
N ALA A 14 10.78 -0.18 -15.87
CA ALA A 14 11.26 0.94 -15.07
C ALA A 14 10.15 1.49 -14.15
N ALA A 15 8.93 1.66 -14.66
CA ALA A 15 7.79 2.11 -13.87
C ALA A 15 7.45 1.12 -12.74
N LEU A 16 7.43 -0.18 -13.03
CA LEU A 16 7.20 -1.22 -12.02
C LEU A 16 8.27 -1.20 -10.92
N ARG A 17 9.56 -1.08 -11.29
CA ARG A 17 10.65 -0.93 -10.32
C ARG A 17 10.51 0.34 -9.49
N GLY A 18 10.09 1.44 -10.10
CA GLY A 18 9.79 2.70 -9.40
C GLY A 18 8.69 2.52 -8.36
N LEU A 19 7.60 1.82 -8.70
CA LEU A 19 6.50 1.53 -7.78
C LEU A 19 6.93 0.64 -6.61
N ILE A 20 7.65 -0.45 -6.90
CA ILE A 20 8.17 -1.35 -5.86
C ILE A 20 9.14 -0.59 -4.95
N GLY A 21 10.05 0.20 -5.54
CA GLY A 21 11.00 1.03 -4.80
C GLY A 21 10.29 2.04 -3.90
N ALA A 22 9.27 2.74 -4.41
CA ALA A 22 8.50 3.69 -3.63
C ALA A 22 7.77 3.01 -2.46
N PHE A 23 7.14 1.86 -2.70
CA PHE A 23 6.50 1.07 -1.65
C PHE A 23 7.50 0.64 -0.56
N LEU A 24 8.65 0.09 -0.96
CA LEU A 24 9.68 -0.37 -0.01
C LEU A 24 10.29 0.78 0.79
N ILE A 25 10.62 1.90 0.15
CA ILE A 25 11.13 3.10 0.82
C ILE A 25 10.09 3.61 1.82
N GLY A 26 8.81 3.63 1.45
CA GLY A 26 7.73 4.06 2.34
C GLY A 26 7.61 3.16 3.57
N ALA A 27 7.59 1.84 3.36
CA ALA A 27 7.51 0.85 4.42
C ALA A 27 8.73 0.91 5.38
N VAL A 28 9.95 0.97 4.83
CA VAL A 28 11.19 1.05 5.62
C VAL A 28 11.28 2.38 6.36
N SER A 29 10.92 3.50 5.72
CA SER A 29 10.95 4.82 6.36
C SER A 29 9.96 4.90 7.52
N GLY A 30 8.77 4.31 7.37
CA GLY A 30 7.76 4.24 8.43
C GLY A 30 8.26 3.44 9.65
N ALA A 31 8.80 2.23 9.43
CA ALA A 31 9.36 1.42 10.50
C ALA A 31 10.61 2.05 11.13
N GLY A 32 11.51 2.60 10.31
CA GLY A 32 12.73 3.25 10.74
C GLY A 32 12.48 4.51 11.58
N TYR A 33 11.40 5.25 11.32
CA TYR A 33 11.02 6.40 12.14
C TYR A 33 10.73 6.01 13.59
N HIS A 34 10.02 4.90 13.83
CA HIS A 34 9.75 4.42 15.18
C HIS A 34 11.03 4.01 15.91
N ILE A 35 11.91 3.26 15.23
CA ILE A 35 13.21 2.85 15.80
C ILE A 35 14.08 4.08 16.12
N ALA A 36 14.13 5.07 15.24
CA ALA A 36 14.89 6.29 15.45
C ALA A 36 14.36 7.11 16.64
N LYS A 37 13.03 7.17 16.79
CA LYS A 37 12.38 7.83 17.93
C LYS A 37 12.75 7.16 19.25
N ASP A 38 12.77 5.83 19.30
CA ASP A 38 13.18 5.08 20.50
C ASP A 38 14.65 5.32 20.87
N GLN A 39 15.50 5.59 19.88
CA GLN A 39 16.91 5.95 20.07
C GLN A 39 17.14 7.45 20.33
N SER A 40 16.09 8.23 20.61
CA SER A 40 16.18 9.67 20.87
C SER A 40 16.72 10.50 19.69
N LEU A 41 16.70 9.96 18.47
CA LEU A 41 17.13 10.69 17.28
C LEU A 41 16.03 11.68 16.85
N ALA A 42 16.36 12.97 16.87
CA ALA A 42 15.45 14.02 16.45
C ALA A 42 15.39 14.11 14.91
N ILE A 43 14.46 13.38 14.30
CA ILE A 43 14.14 13.53 12.88
C ILE A 43 13.11 14.66 12.73
N SER A 44 13.42 15.68 11.92
CA SER A 44 12.48 16.77 11.64
C SER A 44 11.20 16.23 10.99
N PRO A 45 10.01 16.44 11.59
CA PRO A 45 8.73 16.02 11.01
C PRO A 45 8.48 16.65 9.63
N VAL A 46 9.00 17.87 9.41
CA VAL A 46 8.88 18.58 8.14
C VAL A 46 9.67 17.89 7.03
N ILE A 47 10.91 17.48 7.33
CA ILE A 47 11.77 16.76 6.35
C ILE A 47 11.14 15.41 6.02
N LEU A 48 10.67 14.68 7.04
CA LEU A 48 10.02 13.39 6.87
C LEU A 48 8.73 13.53 6.03
N GLY A 49 7.89 14.50 6.35
CA GLY A 49 6.66 14.79 5.61
C GLY A 49 6.93 15.17 4.16
N ALA A 50 7.90 16.06 3.91
CA ALA A 50 8.31 16.42 2.55
C ALA A 50 8.84 15.21 1.76
N GLY A 51 9.60 14.33 2.42
CA GLY A 51 10.07 13.07 1.83
C GLY A 51 8.92 12.15 1.41
N PHE A 52 7.93 11.94 2.28
CA PHE A 52 6.75 11.13 1.95
C PHE A 52 5.88 11.75 0.84
N VAL A 53 5.73 13.08 0.81
CA VAL A 53 5.03 13.77 -0.29
C VAL A 53 5.76 13.56 -1.61
N GLY A 54 7.09 13.73 -1.63
CA GLY A 54 7.90 13.45 -2.83
C GLY A 54 7.77 12.01 -3.30
N LEU A 55 7.79 11.05 -2.36
CA LEU A 55 7.61 9.63 -2.64
C LEU A 55 6.22 9.32 -3.22
N ALA A 56 5.17 9.93 -2.66
CA ALA A 56 3.80 9.78 -3.15
C ALA A 56 3.64 10.33 -4.58
N LEU A 57 4.24 11.49 -4.89
CA LEU A 57 4.24 12.05 -6.24
C LEU A 57 4.98 11.14 -7.23
N LEU A 58 6.15 10.62 -6.85
CA LEU A 58 6.89 9.66 -7.67
C LEU A 58 6.06 8.39 -7.92
N ALA A 59 5.42 7.85 -6.89
CA ALA A 59 4.53 6.69 -7.00
C ALA A 59 3.33 6.97 -7.92
N ALA A 60 2.73 8.16 -7.83
CA ALA A 60 1.62 8.55 -8.70
C ALA A 60 2.05 8.63 -10.18
N ILE A 61 3.18 9.30 -10.46
CA ILE A 61 3.71 9.43 -11.82
C ILE A 61 4.04 8.05 -12.41
N THR A 62 4.75 7.22 -11.64
CA THR A 62 5.12 5.87 -12.09
C THR A 62 3.91 4.97 -12.27
N SER A 63 2.86 5.13 -11.45
CA SER A 63 1.58 4.42 -11.60
C SER A 63 0.89 4.80 -12.92
N VAL A 64 0.82 6.09 -13.24
CA VAL A 64 0.23 6.57 -14.51
C VAL A 64 1.01 6.02 -15.71
N VAL A 65 2.34 6.05 -15.65
CA VAL A 65 3.17 5.48 -16.71
C VAL A 65 2.92 3.97 -16.82
N TYR A 66 2.95 3.22 -15.73
CA TYR A 66 2.68 1.79 -15.74
C TYR A 66 1.30 1.46 -16.34
N TRP A 67 0.24 2.13 -15.86
CA TRP A 67 -1.15 1.93 -16.29
C TRP A 67 -1.36 2.15 -17.80
N ARG A 68 -0.66 3.13 -18.38
CA ARG A 68 -0.73 3.43 -19.82
C ARG A 68 -0.02 2.39 -20.69
N ASN A 69 0.89 1.59 -20.14
CA ASN A 69 1.73 0.67 -20.91
C ASN A 69 1.34 -0.81 -20.75
N ILE A 70 0.56 -1.17 -19.73
CA ILE A 70 0.03 -2.53 -19.57
C ILE A 70 -1.10 -2.85 -20.55
N ASP A 71 -1.28 -4.13 -20.82
CA ASP A 71 -2.37 -4.65 -21.65
C ASP A 71 -3.73 -4.58 -20.93
N GLU A 72 -4.79 -4.89 -21.69
CA GLU A 72 -6.15 -4.80 -21.17
C GLU A 72 -6.46 -5.90 -20.15
N ALA A 73 -5.92 -7.11 -20.33
CA ALA A 73 -6.13 -8.21 -19.39
C ALA A 73 -5.55 -7.88 -18.00
N ALA A 74 -4.36 -7.27 -17.96
CA ALA A 74 -3.74 -6.78 -16.76
C ALA A 74 -4.54 -5.63 -16.13
N ARG A 75 -5.08 -4.69 -16.93
CA ARG A 75 -5.97 -3.63 -16.41
C ARG A 75 -7.23 -4.20 -15.77
N GLU A 76 -7.88 -5.16 -16.40
CA GLU A 76 -9.04 -5.83 -15.82
C GLU A 76 -8.67 -6.58 -14.54
N ALA A 77 -7.54 -7.28 -14.51
CA ALA A 77 -7.04 -7.94 -13.30
C ALA A 77 -6.85 -6.94 -12.14
N HIS A 78 -6.25 -5.77 -12.40
CA HIS A 78 -6.08 -4.71 -11.41
C HIS A 78 -7.41 -4.16 -10.89
N LYS A 79 -8.36 -3.86 -11.80
CA LYS A 79 -9.69 -3.34 -11.41
C LYS A 79 -10.47 -4.36 -10.58
N PHE A 80 -10.51 -5.61 -11.05
CA PHE A 80 -11.21 -6.70 -10.38
C PHE A 80 -10.62 -6.97 -8.98
N ALA A 81 -9.29 -7.05 -8.88
CA ALA A 81 -8.61 -7.24 -7.62
C ALA A 81 -8.79 -6.06 -6.66
N TRP A 82 -8.80 -4.83 -7.16
CA TRP A 82 -9.04 -3.65 -6.34
C TRP A 82 -10.45 -3.63 -5.77
N PHE A 83 -11.47 -3.89 -6.61
CA PHE A 83 -12.86 -3.93 -6.18
C PHE A 83 -13.08 -5.00 -5.11
N TRP A 84 -12.77 -6.27 -5.41
CA TRP A 84 -13.04 -7.36 -4.47
C TRP A 84 -12.11 -7.33 -3.25
N GLY A 85 -10.81 -7.18 -3.48
CA GLY A 85 -9.83 -7.13 -2.41
C GLY A 85 -10.10 -5.96 -1.44
N GLY A 86 -10.55 -4.83 -1.98
CA GLY A 86 -10.83 -3.66 -1.16
C GLY A 86 -12.16 -3.65 -0.45
N SER A 87 -13.24 -3.97 -1.17
CA SER A 87 -14.54 -4.09 -0.52
C SER A 87 -14.53 -5.16 0.57
N SER A 88 -13.86 -6.30 0.35
CA SER A 88 -13.69 -7.32 1.39
C SER A 88 -12.84 -6.83 2.57
N ALA A 89 -11.74 -6.11 2.33
CA ALA A 89 -10.94 -5.55 3.41
C ALA A 89 -11.72 -4.51 4.24
N MET A 90 -12.46 -3.62 3.58
CA MET A 90 -13.33 -2.65 4.27
C MET A 90 -14.39 -3.36 5.10
N LEU A 91 -15.04 -4.40 4.56
CA LEU A 91 -16.03 -5.20 5.30
C LEU A 91 -15.42 -5.84 6.57
N LEU A 92 -14.16 -6.28 6.50
CA LEU A 92 -13.46 -6.88 7.65
C LEU A 92 -13.04 -5.85 8.70
N VAL A 93 -12.59 -4.66 8.30
CA VAL A 93 -12.00 -3.67 9.22
C VAL A 93 -13.04 -2.67 9.76
N LEU A 94 -14.06 -2.30 8.99
CA LEU A 94 -15.07 -1.31 9.41
C LEU A 94 -15.83 -1.63 10.70
N PRO A 95 -16.03 -2.90 11.09
CA PRO A 95 -16.64 -3.21 12.40
C PRO A 95 -15.71 -2.97 13.60
N VAL A 96 -14.38 -2.97 13.40
CA VAL A 96 -13.39 -2.91 14.49
C VAL A 96 -13.50 -1.64 15.36
N PRO A 97 -13.75 -0.43 14.81
CA PRO A 97 -13.94 0.77 15.62
C PRO A 97 -15.04 0.66 16.67
N PHE A 98 -16.10 -0.12 16.44
CA PHE A 98 -17.18 -0.34 17.41
C PHE A 98 -16.74 -1.17 18.63
N LEU A 99 -15.56 -1.79 18.56
CA LEU A 99 -14.97 -2.59 19.63
C LEU A 99 -13.90 -1.81 20.41
N ILE A 100 -13.64 -0.54 20.07
CA ILE A 100 -12.66 0.28 20.79
C ILE A 100 -13.10 0.45 22.25
N GLY A 101 -12.22 0.10 23.18
CA GLY A 101 -12.50 0.11 24.62
C GLY A 101 -13.12 -1.19 25.14
N ASP A 102 -13.47 -2.14 24.28
CA ASP A 102 -13.87 -3.49 24.71
C ASP A 102 -12.72 -4.18 25.45
N ALA A 103 -13.03 -4.83 26.57
CA ALA A 103 -12.04 -5.45 27.45
C ALA A 103 -11.17 -6.49 26.73
N ARG A 104 -11.71 -7.23 25.74
CA ARG A 104 -10.97 -8.24 24.98
C ARG A 104 -10.00 -7.59 24.00
N LEU A 105 -10.44 -6.53 23.33
CA LEU A 105 -9.58 -5.79 22.41
C LEU A 105 -8.43 -5.10 23.16
N VAL A 106 -8.73 -4.52 24.33
CA VAL A 106 -7.73 -3.93 25.23
C VAL A 106 -6.78 -4.99 25.78
N ALA A 107 -7.26 -6.19 26.11
CA ALA A 107 -6.39 -7.28 26.54
C ALA A 107 -5.45 -7.77 25.41
N LEU A 108 -5.90 -7.72 24.15
CA LEU A 108 -5.11 -8.17 23.00
C LEU A 108 -4.06 -7.13 22.54
N LEU A 109 -4.46 -5.86 22.47
CA LEU A 109 -3.66 -4.80 21.86
C LEU A 109 -3.11 -3.78 22.86
N GLY A 110 -3.58 -3.78 24.09
CA GLY A 110 -3.29 -2.75 25.08
C GLY A 110 -4.24 -1.56 25.01
N GLN A 111 -4.12 -0.66 25.98
CA GLN A 111 -4.77 0.65 25.92
C GLN A 111 -3.93 1.62 25.09
N HIS A 112 -4.60 2.40 24.25
CA HIS A 112 -3.99 3.34 23.31
C HIS A 112 -4.74 4.67 23.30
N ALA A 113 -4.05 5.76 22.99
CA ALA A 113 -4.70 7.03 22.78
C ALA A 113 -5.56 7.01 21.50
N PRO A 114 -6.56 7.90 21.36
CA PRO A 114 -7.40 7.94 20.15
C PRO A 114 -6.61 8.11 18.84
N THR A 115 -5.50 8.86 18.87
CA THR A 115 -4.61 9.06 17.72
C THR A 115 -3.91 7.78 17.29
N ASP A 116 -3.53 6.95 18.27
CA ASP A 116 -2.84 5.68 18.03
C ASP A 116 -3.82 4.66 17.46
N TRP A 117 -5.04 4.59 18.00
CA TRP A 117 -6.12 3.77 17.43
C TRP A 117 -6.44 4.14 15.99
N PHE A 118 -6.46 5.42 15.66
CA PHE A 118 -6.63 5.88 14.29
C PHE A 118 -5.50 5.39 13.38
N ALA A 119 -4.24 5.56 13.79
CA ALA A 119 -3.08 5.10 13.03
C ALA A 119 -3.09 3.58 12.82
N ILE A 120 -3.36 2.80 13.88
CA ILE A 120 -3.50 1.35 13.82
C ILE A 120 -4.60 0.96 12.82
N GLY A 121 -5.77 1.60 12.89
CA GLY A 121 -6.88 1.34 11.99
C GLY A 121 -6.54 1.61 10.52
N VAL A 122 -5.91 2.75 10.22
CA VAL A 122 -5.47 3.10 8.86
C VAL A 122 -4.45 2.08 8.34
N THR A 123 -3.44 1.73 9.15
CA THR A 123 -2.43 0.76 8.76
C THR A 123 -3.02 -0.64 8.57
N ALA A 124 -3.89 -1.10 9.48
CA ALA A 124 -4.56 -2.39 9.37
C ALA A 124 -5.44 -2.47 8.13
N LEU A 125 -6.18 -1.40 7.81
CA LEU A 125 -7.00 -1.31 6.60
C LEU A 125 -6.13 -1.42 5.34
N ILE A 126 -5.03 -0.66 5.26
CA ILE A 126 -4.10 -0.72 4.11
C ILE A 126 -3.52 -2.13 3.97
N ILE A 127 -3.09 -2.76 5.05
CA ILE A 127 -2.53 -4.12 5.01
C ILE A 127 -3.59 -5.13 4.55
N ALA A 128 -4.79 -5.11 5.13
CA ALA A 128 -5.89 -6.00 4.75
C ALA A 128 -6.28 -5.80 3.28
N GLN A 129 -6.35 -4.55 2.81
CA GLN A 129 -6.59 -4.18 1.42
C GLN A 129 -5.53 -4.74 0.48
N LEU A 130 -4.24 -4.62 0.83
CA LEU A 130 -3.13 -5.13 0.00
C LEU A 130 -3.10 -6.66 -0.04
N ILE A 131 -3.39 -7.32 1.08
CA ILE A 131 -3.51 -8.79 1.14
C ILE A 131 -4.71 -9.25 0.28
N GLY A 132 -5.89 -8.67 0.50
CA GLY A 132 -7.09 -9.00 -0.27
C GLY A 132 -6.90 -8.77 -1.76
N TYR A 133 -6.33 -7.62 -2.13
CA TYR A 133 -5.94 -7.31 -3.49
C TYR A 133 -5.00 -8.37 -4.07
N GLY A 134 -3.93 -8.73 -3.34
CA GLY A 134 -2.94 -9.71 -3.79
C GLY A 134 -3.53 -11.11 -4.00
N LEU A 135 -4.40 -11.56 -3.08
CA LEU A 135 -5.07 -12.85 -3.17
C LEU A 135 -6.02 -12.91 -4.37
N VAL A 136 -6.86 -11.88 -4.56
CA VAL A 136 -7.79 -11.82 -5.70
C VAL A 136 -7.03 -11.72 -7.01
N TRP A 137 -5.99 -10.88 -7.06
CA TRP A 137 -5.14 -10.74 -8.25
C TRP A 137 -4.45 -12.07 -8.61
N ALA A 138 -3.89 -12.79 -7.64
CA ALA A 138 -3.28 -14.09 -7.86
C ALA A 138 -4.32 -15.13 -8.33
N GLY A 139 -5.49 -15.15 -7.71
CA GLY A 139 -6.60 -16.03 -8.08
C GLY A 139 -7.10 -15.80 -9.51
N TRP A 140 -7.16 -14.53 -9.95
CA TRP A 140 -7.51 -14.18 -11.33
C TRP A 140 -6.60 -14.86 -12.35
N TRP A 141 -5.28 -14.78 -12.15
CA TRP A 141 -4.32 -15.42 -13.05
C TRP A 141 -4.30 -16.93 -12.95
N LEU A 142 -4.51 -17.51 -11.76
CA LEU A 142 -4.62 -18.95 -11.60
C LEU A 142 -5.80 -19.54 -12.38
N ARG A 143 -6.91 -18.80 -12.51
CA ARG A 143 -8.08 -19.20 -13.30
C ARG A 143 -7.87 -19.11 -14.82
N GLN A 144 -6.92 -18.28 -15.26
CA GLN A 144 -6.63 -18.05 -16.68
C GLN A 144 -5.51 -18.96 -17.23
N ARG A 145 -4.99 -19.85 -16.38
CA ARG A 145 -4.09 -20.95 -16.78
C ARG A 145 -4.91 -22.17 -17.17
#